data_AF-A0A382YFF1-F1
#
_entry.id   AF-A0A382YFF1-F1
#
_cell.length_a   1.000
_cell.length_b   1.000
_cell.length_c   1.000
_cell.angle_alpha   90.00
_cell.angle_beta   90.00
_cell.angle_gamma   90.00
#
_symmetry.space_group_name_H-M   'P 1'
#
loop_
_entity.id
_entity.type
_entity.pdbx_description
1 polymer ?
#
loop_
_entity_poly.entity_id
_entity_poly.type
_entity_poly.pdbx_seq_one_letter_code
_entity_poly.pdbx_strand_id
1 'polypeptide(L)'
;NLNLRTVLICLQASIGLYVIVSLYNMELLLSAPWNGYNLQKPVLVFGRYFSDSSALMLFPSIALGMSFPVLIKMVSSGYERIGTGTGQIYGANTFGAILGSLFTGFLFLPRLGAQQSLLLIATLNLLMMMYLFRTGEYFTKTLRKMMTVVLAGVILVINIGLPSDLLDRFFLRDSSGQKDFQKLLYFEEGLTDTVAVFKDDYGILDPDAKRLVTNGVSMSAVNFIASRYMKLLAHLPIMMVDNPEKVLVVCFGTGQTTGAASI
;
A
#
# COMPACT_ATOMS: atom_id res chain seq x y z
N ASN A 1 -13.40 -27.57 24.38
CA ASN A 1 -12.00 -27.12 24.50
C ASN A 1 -11.47 -26.68 23.15
N LEU A 2 -11.54 -25.37 22.86
CA LEU A 2 -10.97 -24.80 21.65
C LEU A 2 -9.44 -24.86 21.75
N ASN A 3 -8.77 -25.50 20.81
CA ASN A 3 -7.31 -25.57 20.82
C ASN A 3 -6.75 -24.21 20.36
N LEU A 4 -6.28 -23.40 21.32
CA LEU A 4 -5.80 -22.02 21.09
C LEU A 4 -4.71 -21.94 20.03
N ARG A 5 -3.87 -22.96 19.95
CA ARG A 5 -2.83 -23.06 18.94
C ARG A 5 -3.40 -23.26 17.53
N THR A 6 -4.47 -24.04 17.38
CA THR A 6 -5.17 -24.18 16.10
C THR A 6 -5.77 -22.84 15.68
N VAL A 7 -6.30 -22.06 16.63
CA VAL A 7 -6.80 -20.71 16.36
C VAL A 7 -5.68 -19.81 15.82
N LEU A 8 -4.50 -19.81 16.45
CA LEU A 8 -3.35 -19.04 15.96
C LEU A 8 -2.89 -19.49 14.56
N ILE A 9 -2.85 -20.80 14.30
CA ILE A 9 -2.54 -21.33 12.96
C ILE A 9 -3.53 -20.76 11.93
N CYS A 10 -4.83 -20.81 12.21
CA CYS A 10 -5.86 -20.28 11.31
C CYS A 10 -5.72 -18.77 11.11
N LEU A 11 -5.46 -18.00 12.17
CA LEU A 11 -5.29 -16.55 12.08
C LEU A 11 -4.10 -16.19 11.20
N GLN A 12 -2.94 -16.80 11.44
CA GLN A 12 -1.72 -16.56 10.67
C GLN A 12 -1.87 -17.00 9.20
N ALA A 13 -2.48 -18.16 8.95
CA ALA A 13 -2.80 -18.62 7.60
C ALA A 13 -3.68 -17.60 6.86
N SER A 14 -4.74 -17.14 7.54
CA SER A 14 -5.72 -16.28 6.91
C SER A 14 -5.16 -14.89 6.62
N ILE A 15 -4.34 -14.32 7.51
CA ILE A 15 -3.65 -13.04 7.26
C ILE A 15 -2.76 -13.17 6.03
N GLY A 16 -1.89 -14.18 5.98
CA GLY A 16 -0.98 -14.37 4.85
C GLY A 16 -1.71 -14.58 3.52
N LEU A 17 -2.72 -15.46 3.52
CA LEU A 17 -3.53 -15.72 2.33
C LEU A 17 -4.30 -14.48 1.88
N TYR A 18 -4.91 -13.75 2.83
CA TYR A 18 -5.68 -12.56 2.52
C TYR A 18 -4.81 -11.48 1.86
N VAL A 19 -3.59 -11.26 2.35
CA VAL A 19 -2.65 -10.31 1.72
C VAL A 19 -2.33 -10.74 0.28
N ILE A 20 -2.01 -12.02 0.05
CA ILE A 20 -1.72 -12.54 -1.31
C ILE A 20 -2.93 -12.39 -2.23
N VAL A 21 -4.12 -12.79 -1.77
CA VAL A 21 -5.37 -12.66 -2.54
C VAL A 21 -5.68 -11.20 -2.82
N SER A 22 -5.42 -10.31 -1.86
CA SER A 22 -5.63 -8.87 -2.04
C SER A 22 -4.74 -8.31 -3.13
N LEU A 23 -3.45 -8.68 -3.16
CA LEU A 23 -2.51 -8.27 -4.22
C LEU A 23 -3.01 -8.63 -5.63
N TYR A 24 -3.60 -9.82 -5.81
CA TYR A 24 -4.19 -10.22 -7.10
C TYR A 24 -5.48 -9.48 -7.44
N ASN A 25 -6.26 -9.12 -6.42
CA ASN A 25 -7.59 -8.53 -6.58
C ASN A 25 -7.59 -7.02 -6.29
N MET A 26 -6.42 -6.37 -6.27
CA MET A 26 -6.29 -4.96 -5.89
C MET A 26 -7.16 -4.07 -6.79
N GLU A 27 -7.21 -4.38 -8.08
CA GLU A 27 -8.04 -3.68 -9.07
C GLU A 27 -9.56 -3.80 -8.84
N LEU A 28 -10.00 -4.86 -8.16
CA LEU A 28 -11.40 -5.13 -7.84
C LEU A 28 -11.77 -4.59 -6.46
N LEU A 29 -10.84 -4.69 -5.50
CA LEU A 29 -11.01 -4.25 -4.12
C LEU A 29 -11.01 -2.74 -3.99
N LEU A 30 -10.20 -2.07 -4.79
CA LEU A 30 -10.05 -0.62 -4.77
C LEU A 30 -10.72 -0.04 -5.99
N SER A 31 -11.62 0.92 -5.76
CA SER A 31 -12.10 1.77 -6.83
C SER A 31 -10.92 2.51 -7.45
N ALA A 32 -11.02 2.81 -8.77
CA ALA A 32 -10.03 3.69 -9.39
C ALA A 32 -9.93 4.98 -8.54
N PRO A 33 -8.74 5.59 -8.42
CA PRO A 33 -8.56 6.86 -7.70
C PRO A 33 -9.36 7.96 -8.40
N TRP A 34 -10.68 7.96 -8.15
CA TRP A 34 -11.63 8.78 -8.86
C TRP A 34 -11.66 10.11 -8.13
N ASN A 35 -11.08 11.09 -8.82
CA ASN A 35 -11.23 12.53 -8.63
C ASN A 35 -11.78 12.94 -7.25
N GLY A 36 -10.88 13.05 -6.26
CA GLY A 36 -11.14 13.52 -4.90
C GLY A 36 -11.75 14.94 -4.80
N TYR A 37 -12.21 15.51 -5.91
CA TYR A 37 -12.75 16.85 -6.04
C TYR A 37 -14.16 16.90 -6.63
N ASN A 38 -14.88 15.77 -6.78
CA ASN A 38 -16.31 15.87 -7.09
C ASN A 38 -17.11 16.25 -5.82
N LEU A 39 -16.97 17.52 -5.44
CA LEU A 39 -17.68 18.18 -4.34
C LEU A 39 -19.21 18.13 -4.49
N GLN A 40 -19.72 17.67 -5.63
CA GLN A 40 -21.15 17.52 -5.87
C GLN A 40 -21.76 16.33 -5.12
N LYS A 41 -20.99 15.28 -4.81
CA LYS A 41 -21.49 14.05 -4.14
C LYS A 41 -20.57 13.53 -3.01
N PRO A 42 -20.28 14.34 -1.98
CA PRO A 42 -19.29 14.01 -0.95
C PRO A 42 -19.61 12.72 -0.18
N VAL A 43 -20.88 12.46 0.14
CA VAL A 43 -21.31 11.25 0.88
C VAL A 43 -21.02 9.97 0.10
N LEU A 44 -21.26 9.99 -1.22
CA LEU A 44 -21.00 8.83 -2.08
C LEU A 44 -19.50 8.54 -2.17
N VAL A 45 -18.69 9.60 -2.29
CA VAL A 45 -17.23 9.51 -2.33
C VAL A 45 -16.69 8.94 -1.02
N PHE A 46 -17.16 9.47 0.12
CA PHE A 46 -16.82 8.93 1.43
C PHE A 46 -17.19 7.45 1.57
N GLY A 47 -18.41 7.06 1.18
CA GLY A 47 -18.87 5.67 1.25
C GLY A 47 -18.00 4.70 0.43
N ARG A 48 -17.53 5.13 -0.75
CA ARG A 48 -16.59 4.34 -1.57
C ARG A 48 -15.24 4.18 -0.89
N TYR A 49 -14.58 5.25 -0.47
CA TYR A 49 -13.28 5.16 0.20
C TYR A 49 -13.36 4.38 1.52
N PHE A 50 -14.45 4.51 2.26
CA PHE A 50 -14.69 3.72 3.46
C PHE A 50 -14.83 2.23 3.13
N SER A 51 -15.59 1.90 2.09
CA SER A 51 -15.74 0.52 1.61
C SER A 51 -14.40 -0.06 1.18
N ASP A 52 -13.64 0.65 0.35
CA ASP A 52 -12.33 0.25 -0.17
C ASP A 52 -11.32 0.01 0.97
N SER A 53 -11.24 0.97 1.90
CA SER A 53 -10.34 0.87 3.06
C SER A 53 -10.75 -0.28 3.99
N SER A 54 -12.05 -0.46 4.23
CA SER A 54 -12.56 -1.57 5.04
C SER A 54 -12.31 -2.91 4.38
N ALA A 55 -12.51 -3.00 3.06
CA ALA A 55 -12.30 -4.20 2.27
C ALA A 55 -10.83 -4.65 2.24
N LEU A 56 -9.87 -3.76 2.53
CA LEU A 56 -8.45 -4.10 2.71
C LEU A 56 -8.05 -4.31 4.18
N MET A 57 -8.54 -3.49 5.10
CA MET A 57 -7.98 -3.41 6.46
C MET A 57 -8.79 -4.18 7.50
N LEU A 58 -10.10 -4.36 7.31
CA LEU A 58 -10.99 -4.86 8.36
C LEU A 58 -10.63 -6.29 8.77
N PHE A 59 -10.45 -7.19 7.80
CA PHE A 59 -10.10 -8.57 8.07
C PHE A 59 -8.73 -8.71 8.77
N PRO A 60 -7.61 -8.20 8.22
CA PRO A 60 -6.30 -8.35 8.85
C PRO A 60 -6.24 -7.65 10.21
N SER A 61 -6.90 -6.50 10.39
CA SER A 61 -6.94 -5.80 11.67
C SER A 61 -7.64 -6.62 12.75
N ILE A 62 -8.78 -7.24 12.43
CA ILE A 62 -9.49 -8.13 13.36
C ILE A 62 -8.64 -9.37 13.67
N ALA A 63 -8.03 -10.00 12.65
CA ALA A 63 -7.23 -11.21 12.84
C ALA A 63 -5.98 -10.96 13.70
N LEU A 64 -5.29 -9.83 13.48
CA LEU A 64 -4.16 -9.38 14.30
C LEU A 64 -4.63 -9.04 15.73
N GLY A 65 -5.74 -8.31 15.86
CA GLY A 65 -6.35 -7.97 17.15
C GLY A 65 -6.74 -9.21 17.97
N MET A 66 -7.26 -10.26 17.32
CA MET A 66 -7.59 -11.54 17.97
C MET A 66 -6.36 -12.37 18.35
N SER A 67 -5.24 -12.22 17.66
CA SER A 67 -4.02 -12.99 17.94
C SER A 67 -3.47 -12.70 19.34
N PHE A 68 -3.59 -11.45 19.80
CA PHE A 68 -3.10 -10.99 21.10
C PHE A 68 -3.77 -11.68 22.31
N PRO A 69 -5.11 -11.65 22.50
CA PRO A 69 -5.76 -12.32 23.62
C PRO A 69 -5.62 -13.86 23.55
N VAL A 70 -5.52 -14.44 22.35
CA VAL A 70 -5.29 -15.88 22.18
C VAL A 70 -3.88 -16.26 22.68
N LEU A 71 -2.86 -15.47 22.35
CA LEU A 71 -1.49 -15.65 22.85
C LEU A 71 -1.42 -15.50 24.37
N ILE A 72 -2.07 -14.48 24.94
CA ILE A 72 -2.12 -14.30 26.41
C ILE A 72 -2.71 -15.54 27.07
N LYS A 73 -3.84 -16.05 26.57
CA LYS A 73 -4.49 -17.23 27.13
C LYS A 73 -3.64 -18.51 26.98
N MET A 74 -2.84 -18.60 25.92
CA MET A 74 -1.94 -19.73 25.68
C MET A 74 -0.71 -19.73 26.60
N VAL A 75 -0.19 -18.56 26.96
CA VAL A 75 1.00 -18.41 27.82
C VAL A 75 0.63 -18.32 29.31
N SER A 76 -0.55 -17.77 29.63
CA SER A 76 -1.00 -17.54 31.00
C SER A 76 -1.74 -18.76 31.56
N SER A 77 -1.05 -19.89 31.70
CA SER A 77 -1.58 -21.08 32.39
C SER A 77 -1.40 -20.96 33.90
N GLY A 78 -2.16 -20.04 34.54
CA GLY A 78 -2.24 -19.88 36.00
C GLY A 78 -2.48 -18.43 36.45
N TYR A 79 -3.39 -18.21 37.42
CA TYR A 79 -3.81 -16.88 37.88
C TYR A 79 -2.68 -16.03 38.48
N GLU A 80 -1.67 -16.64 39.11
CA GLU A 80 -0.55 -15.94 39.76
C GLU A 80 0.43 -15.26 38.77
N ARG A 81 0.44 -15.66 37.50
CA ARG A 81 1.40 -15.15 36.49
C ARG A 81 0.77 -14.34 35.36
N ILE A 82 -0.54 -14.06 35.44
CA ILE A 82 -1.28 -13.35 34.39
C ILE A 82 -0.69 -11.95 34.15
N GLY A 83 -0.36 -11.20 35.21
CA GLY A 83 0.19 -9.85 35.09
C GLY A 83 1.53 -9.82 34.36
N THR A 84 2.49 -10.64 34.79
CA THR A 84 3.82 -10.73 34.19
C THR A 84 3.78 -11.28 32.76
N GLY A 85 2.98 -12.31 32.50
CA GLY A 85 2.81 -12.89 31.16
C GLY A 85 2.17 -11.90 30.17
N THR A 86 1.13 -11.19 30.62
CA THR A 86 0.49 -10.14 29.82
C THR A 86 1.46 -8.99 29.53
N GLY A 87 2.21 -8.54 30.53
CA GLY A 87 3.21 -7.48 30.38
C GLY A 87 4.33 -7.86 29.40
N GLN A 88 4.83 -9.10 29.44
CA GLN A 88 5.85 -9.59 28.51
C GLN A 88 5.33 -9.64 27.07
N ILE A 89 4.12 -10.17 26.85
CA ILE A 89 3.51 -10.24 25.51
C ILE A 89 3.23 -8.84 24.98
N TYR A 90 2.72 -7.93 25.82
CA TYR A 90 2.49 -6.54 25.45
C TYR A 90 3.79 -5.82 25.11
N GLY A 91 4.84 -5.99 25.94
CA GLY A 91 6.16 -5.43 25.69
C GLY A 91 6.76 -5.93 24.37
N ALA A 92 6.68 -7.23 24.10
CA ALA A 92 7.14 -7.82 22.84
C ALA A 92 6.35 -7.30 21.63
N ASN A 93 5.03 -7.15 21.75
CA ASN A 93 4.19 -6.60 20.69
C ASN A 93 4.55 -5.13 20.38
N THR A 94 4.70 -4.31 21.42
CA THR A 94 5.07 -2.90 21.27
C THR A 94 6.47 -2.75 20.68
N PHE A 95 7.45 -3.50 21.17
CA PHE A 95 8.81 -3.47 20.65
C PHE A 95 8.85 -3.95 19.19
N GLY A 96 8.13 -5.03 18.87
CA GLY A 96 7.96 -5.53 17.51
C GLY A 96 7.28 -4.52 16.58
N ALA A 97 6.27 -3.79 17.07
CA ALA A 97 5.61 -2.73 16.29
C ALA A 97 6.54 -1.55 15.99
N ILE A 98 7.38 -1.15 16.95
CA ILE A 98 8.40 -0.11 16.75
C ILE A 98 9.43 -0.56 15.71
N LEU A 99 10.00 -1.76 15.85
CA LEU A 99 10.96 -2.26 14.87
C LEU A 99 10.29 -2.48 13.51
N GLY A 100 9.06 -2.97 13.50
CA GLY A 100 8.28 -3.20 12.28
C GLY A 100 8.02 -1.91 11.51
N SER A 101 7.64 -0.82 12.18
CA SER A 101 7.42 0.48 11.53
C SER A 101 8.73 1.08 11.00
N LEU A 102 9.82 0.95 11.75
CA LEU A 102 11.15 1.39 11.33
C LEU A 102 11.65 0.62 10.10
N PHE A 103 11.63 -0.71 10.14
CA PHE A 103 12.06 -1.51 9.00
C PHE A 103 11.14 -1.34 7.79
N THR A 104 9.83 -1.24 7.99
CA THR A 104 8.91 -1.06 6.86
C THR A 104 9.13 0.29 6.18
N GLY A 105 9.14 1.39 6.95
CA GLY A 105 9.24 2.75 6.40
C GLY A 105 10.61 3.10 5.84
N PHE A 106 11.70 2.61 6.46
CA PHE A 106 13.06 3.04 6.10
C PHE A 106 13.87 1.98 5.34
N LEU A 107 13.40 0.72 5.28
CA LEU A 107 14.14 -0.36 4.63
C LEU A 107 13.30 -1.09 3.59
N PHE A 108 12.10 -1.57 3.93
CA PHE A 108 11.31 -2.40 3.03
C PHE A 108 10.68 -1.59 1.90
N LEU A 109 9.95 -0.50 2.21
CA LEU A 109 9.36 0.34 1.18
C LEU A 109 10.42 0.94 0.23
N PRO A 110 11.47 1.65 0.69
CA PRO A 110 12.44 2.26 -0.22
C PRO A 110 13.31 1.26 -1.03
N ARG A 111 13.50 0.02 -0.57
CA ARG A 111 14.36 -0.95 -1.27
C ARG A 111 13.60 -2.04 -2.03
N LEU A 112 12.41 -2.40 -1.56
CA LEU A 112 11.61 -3.50 -2.11
C LEU A 112 10.33 -3.01 -2.79
N GLY A 113 9.84 -1.80 -2.48
CA GLY A 113 8.52 -1.31 -2.87
C GLY A 113 7.37 -1.91 -2.05
N ALA A 114 6.15 -1.40 -2.22
CA ALA A 114 4.99 -1.85 -1.45
C ALA A 114 4.66 -3.32 -1.69
N GLN A 115 4.72 -3.77 -2.94
CA GLN A 115 4.30 -5.11 -3.29
C GLN A 115 5.16 -6.18 -2.62
N GLN A 116 6.48 -6.07 -2.75
CA GLN A 116 7.41 -7.03 -2.17
C GLN A 116 7.42 -6.93 -0.63
N SER A 117 7.22 -5.75 -0.08
CA SER A 117 7.05 -5.56 1.37
C SER A 117 5.81 -6.30 1.89
N LEU A 118 4.67 -6.22 1.18
CA LEU A 118 3.45 -6.96 1.51
C LEU A 118 3.64 -8.48 1.35
N LEU A 119 4.32 -8.92 0.28
CA LEU A 119 4.64 -10.33 0.07
C LEU A 119 5.55 -10.90 1.17
N LEU A 120 6.52 -10.11 1.63
CA LEU A 120 7.39 -10.47 2.76
C LEU A 120 6.56 -10.67 4.03
N ILE A 121 5.66 -9.73 4.36
CA ILE A 121 4.78 -9.83 5.53
C ILE A 121 3.85 -11.05 5.41
N ALA A 122 3.27 -11.31 4.25
CA ALA A 122 2.45 -12.48 4.01
C ALA A 122 3.25 -13.77 4.22
N THR A 123 4.47 -13.82 3.70
CA THR A 123 5.39 -14.95 3.84
C THR A 123 5.76 -15.18 5.30
N LEU A 124 6.05 -14.13 6.08
CA LEU A 124 6.31 -14.25 7.52
C LEU A 124 5.13 -14.84 8.28
N ASN A 125 3.89 -14.43 7.96
CA ASN A 125 2.68 -15.00 8.56
C ASN A 125 2.52 -16.50 8.19
N LEU A 126 2.78 -16.87 6.93
CA LEU A 126 2.70 -18.27 6.50
C LEU A 126 3.82 -19.14 7.12
N LEU A 127 5.02 -18.58 7.32
CA LEU A 127 6.10 -19.25 8.04
C LEU A 127 5.77 -19.44 9.53
N MET A 128 5.15 -18.44 10.16
CA MET A 128 4.66 -18.56 11.54
C MET A 128 3.55 -19.62 11.66
N MET A 129 2.63 -19.65 10.70
CA MET A 129 1.63 -20.72 10.59
C MET A 129 2.29 -22.10 10.48
N MET A 130 3.29 -22.26 9.61
CA MET A 130 4.01 -23.51 9.44
C MET A 130 4.77 -23.91 10.70
N TYR A 131 5.42 -22.97 11.38
CA TYR A 131 6.13 -23.19 12.64
C TYR A 131 5.18 -23.69 13.74
N LEU A 132 4.02 -23.03 13.89
CA LEU A 132 2.98 -23.41 14.85
C LEU A 132 2.37 -24.77 14.51
N PHE A 133 2.19 -25.11 13.24
CA PHE A 133 1.73 -26.44 12.83
C PHE A 133 2.79 -27.51 13.15
N ARG A 134 4.06 -27.24 12.82
CA ARG A 134 5.17 -28.19 12.97
C ARG A 134 5.43 -28.56 14.42
N THR A 135 5.29 -27.63 15.33
CA THR A 135 5.53 -27.87 16.76
C THR A 135 4.29 -28.41 17.51
N GLY A 136 3.16 -28.63 16.82
CA GLY A 136 1.88 -29.07 17.40
C GLY A 136 1.61 -30.57 17.29
N GLU A 137 0.72 -31.09 18.14
CA GLU A 137 0.45 -32.53 18.30
C GLU A 137 -0.81 -33.00 17.55
N TYR A 138 -1.07 -32.47 16.35
CA TYR A 138 -2.30 -32.73 15.60
C TYR A 138 -2.30 -34.03 14.77
N PHE A 139 -1.13 -34.67 14.58
CA PHE A 139 -0.94 -35.85 13.73
C PHE A 139 0.31 -36.67 14.13
N THR A 140 0.52 -37.83 13.47
CA THR A 140 1.75 -38.61 13.59
C THR A 140 2.98 -37.81 13.13
N LYS A 141 4.14 -38.06 13.75
CA LYS A 141 5.39 -37.31 13.50
C LYS A 141 5.80 -37.32 12.02
N THR A 142 5.56 -38.43 11.31
CA THR A 142 5.89 -38.63 9.89
C THR A 142 5.02 -37.78 8.99
N LEU A 143 3.69 -37.84 9.17
CA LEU A 143 2.74 -37.05 8.38
C LEU A 143 3.00 -35.54 8.58
N ARG A 144 3.27 -35.12 9.82
CA ARG A 144 3.63 -33.74 10.13
C ARG A 144 4.92 -33.29 9.43
N LYS A 145 5.94 -34.15 9.29
CA LYS A 145 7.16 -33.82 8.55
C LYS A 145 6.86 -33.61 7.06
N MET A 146 6.12 -34.55 6.47
CA MET A 146 5.75 -34.50 5.05
C MET A 146 4.93 -33.24 4.74
N MET A 147 3.90 -32.93 5.53
CA MET A 147 3.08 -31.74 5.36
C MET A 147 3.87 -30.44 5.51
N THR A 148 4.83 -30.37 6.44
CA THR A 148 5.71 -29.19 6.56
C THR A 148 6.54 -28.96 5.30
N VAL A 149 7.08 -30.03 4.70
CA VAL A 149 7.82 -29.92 3.42
C VAL A 149 6.90 -29.45 2.30
N VAL A 150 5.68 -29.98 2.22
CA VAL A 150 4.68 -29.54 1.24
C VAL A 150 4.33 -28.05 1.44
N LEU A 151 4.06 -27.62 2.67
CA LEU A 151 3.78 -26.22 2.98
C LEU A 151 4.95 -25.30 2.62
N ALA A 152 6.19 -25.71 2.88
CA ALA A 152 7.38 -24.96 2.48
C ALA A 152 7.49 -24.85 0.96
N GLY A 153 7.21 -25.94 0.24
CA GLY A 153 7.14 -25.92 -1.23
C GLY A 153 6.07 -24.96 -1.75
N VAL A 154 4.88 -24.96 -1.15
CA VAL A 154 3.79 -24.04 -1.53
C VAL A 154 4.18 -22.57 -1.30
N ILE A 155 4.75 -22.24 -0.15
CA ILE A 155 5.23 -20.87 0.14
C ILE A 155 6.30 -20.45 -0.87
N LEU A 156 7.22 -21.34 -1.22
CA LEU A 156 8.26 -21.08 -2.20
C LEU A 156 7.68 -20.82 -3.59
N VAL A 157 6.74 -21.67 -4.04
CA VAL A 157 6.05 -21.52 -5.33
C VAL A 157 5.27 -20.20 -5.39
N ILE A 158 4.59 -19.81 -4.31
CA ILE A 158 3.90 -18.52 -4.23
C ILE A 158 4.89 -17.36 -4.37
N ASN A 159 6.02 -17.39 -3.67
CA ASN A 159 7.01 -16.30 -3.72
C ASN A 159 7.68 -16.17 -5.10
N ILE A 160 7.90 -17.29 -5.80
CA ILE A 160 8.52 -17.27 -7.13
C ILE A 160 7.50 -16.98 -8.24
N GLY A 161 6.27 -17.48 -8.08
CA GLY A 161 5.23 -17.41 -9.12
C GLY A 161 4.42 -16.11 -9.11
N LEU A 162 4.56 -15.26 -8.09
CA LEU A 162 3.80 -14.02 -7.99
C LEU A 162 4.44 -12.93 -8.91
N PRO A 163 3.70 -12.40 -9.90
CA PRO A 163 4.22 -11.36 -10.80
C PRO A 163 4.64 -10.13 -10.02
N SER A 164 5.79 -9.53 -10.34
CA SER A 164 6.33 -8.38 -9.58
C SER A 164 5.62 -7.05 -9.84
N ASP A 165 4.71 -7.00 -10.81
CA ASP A 165 4.07 -5.79 -11.37
C ASP A 165 2.56 -5.65 -11.02
N LEU A 166 2.05 -6.44 -10.07
CA LEU A 166 0.61 -6.44 -9.73
C LEU A 166 0.13 -5.07 -9.24
N LEU A 167 0.92 -4.41 -8.39
CA LEU A 167 0.59 -3.06 -7.90
C LEU A 167 0.86 -1.97 -8.93
N ASP A 168 1.81 -2.15 -9.86
CA ASP A 168 2.10 -1.17 -10.90
C ASP A 168 0.84 -0.87 -11.71
N ARG A 169 0.07 -1.91 -12.07
CA ARG A 169 -1.19 -1.76 -12.81
C ARG A 169 -2.22 -0.92 -12.07
N PHE A 170 -2.28 -1.07 -10.75
CA PHE A 170 -3.16 -0.27 -9.91
C PHE A 170 -2.65 1.18 -9.80
N PHE A 171 -1.37 1.38 -9.54
CA PHE A 171 -0.76 2.70 -9.39
C PHE A 171 -0.79 3.54 -10.66
N LEU A 172 -0.84 2.88 -11.83
CA LEU A 172 -0.89 3.51 -13.14
C LEU A 172 -2.32 3.81 -13.63
N ARG A 173 -3.36 3.53 -12.82
CA ARG A 173 -4.73 3.99 -13.10
C ARG A 173 -4.84 5.50 -12.89
N ASP A 174 -5.61 6.16 -13.75
CA ASP A 174 -6.03 7.54 -13.50
C ASP A 174 -7.56 7.69 -13.48
N SER A 175 -8.03 8.92 -13.27
CA SER A 175 -9.47 9.26 -13.26
C SER A 175 -10.20 9.00 -14.58
N SER A 176 -9.47 8.71 -15.66
CA SER A 176 -9.99 8.37 -16.99
C SER A 176 -9.91 6.86 -17.30
N GLY A 177 -9.26 6.06 -16.44
CA GLY A 177 -9.18 4.60 -16.55
C GLY A 177 -7.75 4.05 -16.48
N GLN A 178 -7.55 2.85 -17.03
CA GLN A 178 -6.20 2.28 -17.20
C GLN A 178 -5.49 3.00 -18.36
N LYS A 179 -4.32 3.57 -18.07
CA LYS A 179 -3.48 4.16 -19.12
C LYS A 179 -2.71 3.10 -19.88
N ASP A 180 -2.45 3.41 -21.15
CA ASP A 180 -1.64 2.58 -22.02
C ASP A 180 -0.18 2.56 -21.52
N PHE A 181 0.28 1.37 -21.13
CA PHE A 181 1.65 1.13 -20.69
C PHE A 181 2.68 1.50 -21.75
N GLN A 182 2.33 1.46 -23.04
CA GLN A 182 3.22 1.86 -24.13
C GLN A 182 3.54 3.36 -24.11
N LYS A 183 2.73 4.15 -23.42
CA LYS A 183 2.90 5.60 -23.28
C LYS A 183 3.61 5.99 -21.98
N LEU A 184 3.96 5.04 -21.12
CA LEU A 184 4.67 5.30 -19.87
C LEU A 184 6.14 5.65 -20.15
N LEU A 185 6.55 6.85 -19.75
CA LEU A 185 7.94 7.32 -19.86
C LEU A 185 8.74 7.10 -18.58
N TYR A 186 8.08 7.20 -17.43
CA TYR A 186 8.70 7.09 -16.12
C TYR A 186 7.69 6.61 -15.10
N PHE A 187 8.10 5.71 -14.21
CA PHE A 187 7.33 5.33 -13.03
C PHE A 187 8.29 5.11 -11.86
N GLU A 188 7.94 5.68 -10.71
CA GLU A 188 8.66 5.48 -9.47
C GLU A 188 7.66 5.42 -8.31
N GLU A 189 7.82 4.41 -7.45
CA GLU A 189 7.14 4.35 -6.17
C GLU A 189 8.00 5.06 -5.12
N GLY A 190 7.58 6.26 -4.70
CA GLY A 190 8.21 7.02 -3.63
C GLY A 190 7.73 6.58 -2.25
N LEU A 191 8.34 7.16 -1.20
CA LEU A 191 8.01 6.82 0.20
C LEU A 191 6.58 7.19 0.61
N THR A 192 6.04 8.26 0.02
CA THR A 192 4.70 8.77 0.32
C THR A 192 3.77 8.63 -0.86
N ASP A 193 4.30 8.73 -2.08
CA ASP A 193 3.51 8.88 -3.30
C ASP A 193 4.14 8.11 -4.44
N THR A 194 3.29 7.65 -5.36
CA THR A 194 3.73 7.14 -6.66
C THR A 194 3.82 8.29 -7.65
N VAL A 195 4.84 8.28 -8.52
CA VAL A 195 5.05 9.28 -9.56
C VAL A 195 5.14 8.59 -10.91
N ALA A 196 4.28 8.98 -11.84
CA ALA A 196 4.26 8.47 -13.20
C ALA A 196 4.28 9.61 -14.22
N VAL A 197 5.02 9.44 -15.30
CA VAL A 197 5.04 10.37 -16.45
C VAL A 197 4.60 9.63 -17.68
N PHE A 198 3.55 10.12 -18.34
CA PHE A 198 3.01 9.55 -19.56
C PHE A 198 3.21 10.50 -20.74
N LYS A 199 3.36 9.93 -21.93
CA LYS A 199 3.29 10.62 -23.21
C LYS A 199 1.84 10.54 -23.72
N ASP A 200 1.11 11.64 -23.65
CA ASP A 200 -0.29 11.71 -24.08
C ASP A 200 -0.42 12.56 -25.34
N ASP A 201 -1.36 12.15 -26.21
CA ASP A 201 -1.71 12.86 -27.43
C ASP A 201 -2.86 13.85 -27.12
N TYR A 202 -2.57 15.15 -27.22
CA TYR A 202 -3.55 16.22 -27.05
C TYR A 202 -3.97 16.84 -28.40
N GLY A 203 -3.91 16.05 -29.46
CA GLY A 203 -4.25 16.47 -30.82
C GLY A 203 -3.11 17.22 -31.50
N ILE A 204 -3.46 17.92 -32.58
CA ILE A 204 -2.49 18.47 -33.56
C ILE A 204 -1.46 19.42 -32.93
N LEU A 205 -1.85 20.16 -31.89
CA LEU A 205 -0.97 21.16 -31.28
C LEU A 205 0.09 20.54 -30.36
N ASP A 206 -0.23 19.41 -29.72
CA ASP A 206 0.58 18.81 -28.66
C ASP A 206 0.48 17.27 -28.71
N PRO A 207 0.88 16.60 -29.82
CA PRO A 207 0.71 15.15 -29.97
C PRO A 207 1.61 14.31 -29.05
N ASP A 208 2.66 14.95 -28.52
CA ASP A 208 3.72 14.32 -27.73
C ASP A 208 3.84 14.92 -26.32
N ALA A 209 2.77 15.52 -25.80
CA ALA A 209 2.78 16.19 -24.52
C ALA A 209 2.99 15.22 -23.36
N LYS A 210 3.78 15.65 -22.37
CA LYS A 210 4.06 14.88 -21.16
C LYS A 210 3.04 15.22 -20.09
N ARG A 211 2.51 14.22 -19.40
CA ARG A 211 1.62 14.36 -18.24
C ARG A 211 2.25 13.73 -17.01
N LEU A 212 2.27 14.49 -15.93
CA LEU A 212 2.67 14.06 -14.59
C LEU A 212 1.44 13.59 -13.82
N VAL A 213 1.49 12.36 -13.34
CA VAL A 213 0.48 11.71 -12.52
C VAL A 213 1.11 11.35 -11.19
N THR A 214 0.45 11.66 -10.08
CA THR A 214 0.88 11.20 -8.75
C THR A 214 -0.28 10.52 -8.02
N ASN A 215 -0.06 9.34 -7.43
CA ASN A 215 -1.11 8.52 -6.80
C ASN A 215 -2.32 8.29 -7.71
N GLY A 216 -2.08 8.08 -8.99
CA GLY A 216 -3.13 7.94 -10.00
C GLY A 216 -3.93 9.22 -10.28
N VAL A 217 -3.51 10.38 -9.79
CA VAL A 217 -4.16 11.66 -10.07
C VAL A 217 -3.32 12.48 -11.05
N SER A 218 -3.92 12.93 -12.15
CA SER A 218 -3.27 13.83 -13.11
C SER A 218 -3.00 15.19 -12.45
N MET A 219 -1.73 15.48 -12.15
CA MET A 219 -1.33 16.71 -11.46
C MET A 219 -0.99 17.85 -12.42
N SER A 220 -0.31 17.53 -13.52
CA SER A 220 0.21 18.54 -14.46
C SER A 220 0.42 17.94 -15.84
N ALA A 221 0.41 18.77 -16.88
CA ALA A 221 0.79 18.36 -18.22
C ALA A 221 1.41 19.51 -19.01
N VAL A 222 2.34 19.19 -19.89
CA VAL A 222 3.03 20.13 -20.79
C VAL A 222 2.28 20.18 -22.12
N ASN A 223 1.05 20.68 -22.07
CA ASN A 223 0.27 21.05 -23.26
C ASN A 223 -0.32 22.45 -23.08
N PHE A 224 -0.83 23.03 -24.17
CA PHE A 224 -1.37 24.37 -24.20
C PHE A 224 -2.47 24.62 -23.14
N ILE A 225 -3.42 23.70 -23.00
CA ILE A 225 -4.57 23.86 -22.11
C ILE A 225 -4.15 23.78 -20.64
N ALA A 226 -3.37 22.76 -20.28
CA ALA A 226 -2.91 22.51 -18.92
C ALA A 226 -1.90 23.56 -18.44
N SER A 227 -1.07 24.10 -19.33
CA SER A 227 -0.08 25.12 -18.97
C SER A 227 -0.73 26.49 -18.68
N ARG A 228 -1.92 26.77 -19.23
CA ARG A 228 -2.60 28.06 -19.11
C ARG A 228 -2.84 28.46 -17.66
N TYR A 229 -3.44 27.58 -16.85
CA TYR A 229 -3.77 27.94 -15.47
C TYR A 229 -2.52 28.06 -14.59
N MET A 230 -1.47 27.26 -14.84
CA MET A 230 -0.21 27.34 -14.09
C MET A 230 0.49 28.68 -14.31
N LYS A 231 0.48 29.19 -15.55
CA LYS A 231 1.01 30.53 -15.85
C LYS A 231 0.16 31.63 -15.20
N LEU A 232 -1.16 31.49 -15.21
CA LEU A 232 -2.06 32.44 -14.55
C LEU A 232 -1.86 32.52 -13.03
N LEU A 233 -1.50 31.41 -12.37
CA LEU A 233 -1.16 31.40 -10.95
C LEU A 233 0.03 32.31 -10.61
N ALA A 234 0.93 32.57 -11.55
CA ALA A 234 2.03 33.53 -11.40
C ALA A 234 1.63 34.93 -11.88
N HIS A 235 1.12 35.06 -13.11
CA HIS A 235 0.88 36.37 -13.71
C HIS A 235 -0.22 37.17 -13.01
N LEU A 236 -1.30 36.53 -12.53
CA LEU A 236 -2.38 37.26 -11.84
C LEU A 236 -1.89 37.97 -10.56
N PRO A 237 -1.26 37.31 -9.58
CA PRO A 237 -0.79 38.00 -8.39
C PRO A 237 0.34 39.00 -8.69
N ILE A 238 1.23 38.71 -9.66
CA ILE A 238 2.31 39.63 -10.08
C ILE A 238 1.73 40.94 -10.65
N MET A 239 0.68 40.86 -11.47
CA MET A 239 0.02 42.05 -12.03
C MET A 239 -0.74 42.88 -10.98
N MET A 240 -1.00 42.33 -9.79
CA MET A 240 -1.73 43.01 -8.71
C MET A 240 -0.81 43.76 -7.73
N VAL A 241 0.52 43.66 -7.91
CA VAL A 241 1.51 44.25 -7.00
C VAL A 241 2.43 45.17 -7.81
N ASP A 242 2.65 46.38 -7.31
CA ASP A 242 3.61 47.31 -7.89
C ASP A 242 5.05 46.84 -7.56
N ASN A 243 5.89 46.67 -8.58
CA ASN A 243 7.31 46.26 -8.47
C ASN A 243 7.58 44.97 -7.67
N PRO A 244 7.14 43.80 -8.14
CA PRO A 244 7.36 42.52 -7.46
C PRO A 244 8.83 42.07 -7.57
N GLU A 245 9.64 42.30 -6.53
CA GLU A 245 11.07 41.89 -6.50
C GLU A 245 11.30 40.47 -5.97
N LYS A 246 10.37 39.94 -5.15
CA LYS A 246 10.51 38.64 -4.48
C LYS A 246 9.23 37.85 -4.58
N VAL A 247 9.27 36.73 -5.28
CA VAL A 247 8.14 35.81 -5.43
C VAL A 247 8.49 34.46 -4.82
N LEU A 248 7.64 33.98 -3.91
CA LEU A 248 7.74 32.61 -3.37
C LEU A 248 6.72 31.73 -4.09
N VAL A 249 7.22 30.72 -4.81
CA VAL A 249 6.38 29.65 -5.37
C VAL A 249 6.50 28.42 -4.48
N VAL A 250 5.41 28.07 -3.81
CA VAL A 250 5.30 26.83 -3.03
C VAL A 250 4.84 25.71 -3.96
N CYS A 251 5.51 24.56 -3.90
CA CYS A 251 5.38 23.41 -4.82
C CYS A 251 5.92 23.70 -6.23
N PHE A 252 7.15 23.24 -6.52
CA PHE A 252 7.81 23.44 -7.81
C PHE A 252 7.07 22.75 -8.98
N GLY A 253 6.50 21.57 -8.74
CA GLY A 253 5.76 20.81 -9.75
C GLY A 253 6.58 20.60 -11.03
N THR A 254 6.03 21.00 -12.17
CA THR A 254 6.71 20.95 -13.49
C THR A 254 7.45 22.24 -13.85
N GLY A 255 7.62 23.16 -12.89
CA GLY A 255 8.33 24.44 -13.08
C GLY A 255 7.59 25.49 -13.91
N GLN A 256 6.38 25.21 -14.40
CA GLN A 256 5.61 26.13 -15.26
C GLN A 256 5.27 27.45 -14.53
N THR A 257 4.79 27.37 -13.29
CA THR A 257 4.45 28.54 -12.48
C THR A 257 5.71 29.34 -12.12
N THR A 258 6.79 28.65 -11.72
CA THR A 258 8.08 29.30 -11.42
C THR A 258 8.66 30.00 -12.64
N GLY A 259 8.63 29.36 -13.81
CA GLY A 259 9.09 29.96 -15.06
C GLY A 259 8.25 31.16 -15.48
N ALA A 260 6.93 31.14 -15.22
CA ALA A 260 6.07 32.29 -15.45
C ALA A 260 6.32 33.44 -14.47
N ALA A 261 6.73 33.13 -13.24
CA ALA A 261 7.06 34.13 -12.22
C ALA A 261 8.44 34.78 -12.39
N SER A 262 9.33 34.16 -13.16
CA SER A 262 10.69 34.68 -13.41
C SER A 262 10.80 35.63 -14.62
N ILE A 263 9.70 35.82 -15.35
CA ILE A 263 9.60 36.72 -16.51
C ILE A 263 8.97 38.02 -16.05
#